data_AF-A0A7Y5U7T8-F1
#
_entry.id   AF-A0A7Y5U7T8-F1
#
_cell.length_a   1.000
_cell.length_b   1.000
_cell.length_c   1.000
_cell.angle_alpha   90.00
_cell.angle_beta   90.00
_cell.angle_gamma   90.00
#
_symmetry.space_group_name_H-M   'P 1'
#
loop_
_entity.id
_entity.type
_entity.pdbx_description
1 polymer ?
#
loop_
_entity_poly.entity_id
_entity_poly.type
_entity_poly.pdbx_seq_one_letter_code
_entity_poly.pdbx_strand_id
1 'polypeptide(L)'
;MNHPSTLRHGTWNYGGSPIGHTWLIKQDWDYYDEDFYDDPPDLGPDGFAYYLLTGLSPHIEQHSARSRTFLTEAEAADYAATNLPGLTWDPHHERSDPNRSIAQPSPAKTCTRLQPR
;
A
#
# COMPACT_ATOMS: atom_id res chain seq x y z
N MET A 1 -3.64 -15.99 -1.60
CA MET A 1 -4.46 -14.92 -1.00
C MET A 1 -3.65 -13.64 -1.11
N ASN A 2 -4.06 -12.73 -2.00
CA ASN A 2 -3.36 -11.46 -2.23
C ASN A 2 -3.81 -10.47 -1.16
N HIS A 3 -2.87 -10.07 -0.28
CA HIS A 3 -3.12 -9.03 0.72
C HIS A 3 -3.13 -7.64 0.06
N PRO A 4 -3.89 -6.67 0.61
CA PRO A 4 -3.84 -5.29 0.13
C PRO A 4 -2.39 -4.76 0.19
N SER A 5 -1.92 -4.20 -0.92
CA SER A 5 -0.59 -3.60 -1.02
C SER A 5 -0.66 -2.10 -0.76
N THR A 6 0.18 -1.61 0.15
CA THR A 6 0.37 -0.17 0.32
C THR A 6 1.25 0.36 -0.81
N LEU A 7 0.71 1.27 -1.62
CA LEU A 7 1.43 1.89 -2.73
C LEU A 7 2.18 3.15 -2.29
N ARG A 8 1.58 3.94 -1.39
CA ARG A 8 2.15 5.19 -0.89
C ARG A 8 1.78 5.39 0.57
N HIS A 9 2.69 6.00 1.32
CA HIS A 9 2.43 6.52 2.65
C HIS A 9 2.80 8.00 2.65
N GLY A 10 2.05 8.80 3.39
CA GLY A 10 2.29 10.21 3.51
C GLY A 10 1.73 10.76 4.81
N THR A 11 2.08 12.02 5.06
CA THR A 11 1.67 12.77 6.22
C THR A 11 0.98 14.06 5.80
N TRP A 12 -0.04 14.49 6.54
CA TRP A 12 -0.83 15.68 6.22
C TRP A 12 -1.12 16.52 7.46
N ASN A 13 -1.41 17.80 7.25
CA ASN A 13 -1.61 18.75 8.34
C ASN A 13 -3.05 18.71 8.85
N TYR A 14 -3.25 18.15 10.04
CA TYR A 14 -4.55 18.15 10.71
C TYR A 14 -4.73 19.41 11.57
N GLY A 15 -4.91 20.56 10.92
CA GLY A 15 -5.46 21.78 11.55
C GLY A 15 -4.81 22.22 12.87
N GLY A 16 -3.51 22.02 13.06
CA GLY A 16 -2.77 22.41 14.28
C GLY A 16 -2.67 21.35 15.39
N SER A 17 -3.15 20.13 15.16
CA SER A 17 -3.00 18.95 16.04
C SER A 17 -2.09 17.89 15.38
N PRO A 18 -1.77 16.72 16.00
CA PRO A 18 -0.67 15.88 15.52
C PRO A 18 -0.84 15.47 14.06
N ILE A 19 0.30 15.32 13.39
CA ILE A 19 0.41 14.99 11.98
C ILE A 19 -0.49 13.79 11.64
N GLY A 20 -1.39 13.98 10.68
CA GLY A 20 -2.21 12.89 10.17
C GLY A 20 -1.39 12.01 9.24
N HIS A 21 -1.62 10.71 9.29
CA HIS A 21 -1.06 9.74 8.37
C HIS A 21 -2.08 9.38 7.28
N THR A 22 -1.58 9.03 6.10
CA THR A 22 -2.38 8.60 4.96
C THR A 22 -1.67 7.52 4.19
N TRP A 23 -2.40 6.48 3.81
CA TRP A 23 -1.91 5.40 2.96
C TRP A 23 -2.78 5.27 1.72
N LEU A 24 -2.16 5.18 0.55
CA LEU A 24 -2.82 4.81 -0.69
C LEU A 24 -2.70 3.30 -0.86
N ILE A 25 -3.85 2.63 -0.86
CA ILE A 25 -3.95 1.17 -0.91
C ILE A 25 -4.40 0.74 -2.30
N LYS A 26 -3.73 -0.28 -2.82
CA LYS A 26 -4.15 -1.07 -3.96
C LYS A 26 -4.61 -2.43 -3.45
N GLN A 27 -5.83 -2.81 -3.78
CA GLN A 27 -6.43 -4.04 -3.29
C GLN A 27 -6.99 -4.87 -4.43
N ASP A 28 -6.70 -6.16 -4.38
CA ASP A 28 -7.30 -7.18 -5.23
C ASP A 28 -8.71 -7.50 -4.71
N TRP A 29 -9.68 -7.63 -5.62
CA TRP A 29 -11.06 -7.91 -5.24
C TRP A 29 -11.27 -9.29 -4.65
N ASP A 30 -10.41 -10.25 -5.01
CA ASP A 30 -10.41 -11.61 -4.45
C ASP A 30 -10.30 -11.62 -2.92
N TYR A 31 -9.97 -10.49 -2.29
CA TYR A 31 -10.00 -10.33 -0.84
C TYR A 31 -11.42 -10.24 -0.25
N TYR A 32 -12.40 -9.74 -1.00
CA TYR A 32 -13.80 -9.59 -0.58
C TYR A 32 -14.77 -10.53 -1.30
N ASP A 33 -14.27 -11.41 -2.17
CA ASP A 33 -15.08 -12.43 -2.83
C ASP A 33 -15.51 -13.49 -1.79
N GLU A 34 -16.45 -13.09 -0.93
CA GLU A 34 -17.31 -13.96 -0.17
C GLU A 34 -18.59 -14.12 -1.00
N ASP A 35 -19.14 -15.34 -1.06
CA ASP A 35 -20.29 -15.77 -1.89
C ASP A 35 -21.61 -14.96 -1.71
N PHE A 36 -21.60 -13.88 -0.93
CA PHE A 36 -22.76 -13.09 -0.51
C PHE A 36 -22.89 -11.72 -1.18
N TYR A 37 -21.97 -11.32 -2.08
CA TYR A 37 -22.08 -10.08 -2.84
C TYR A 37 -22.63 -10.33 -4.25
N ASP A 38 -23.88 -9.93 -4.49
CA ASP A 38 -24.56 -10.05 -5.79
C ASP A 38 -24.12 -8.97 -6.81
N ASP A 39 -23.52 -7.88 -6.34
CA ASP A 39 -23.08 -6.77 -7.19
C ASP A 39 -21.65 -6.98 -7.70
N PRO A 40 -21.39 -6.74 -9.00
CA PRO A 40 -20.04 -6.81 -9.53
C PRO A 40 -19.15 -5.76 -8.86
N PRO A 41 -17.87 -6.07 -8.69
CA PRO A 41 -16.97 -5.18 -7.99
C PRO A 41 -16.65 -3.91 -8.78
N ASP A 42 -16.54 -2.79 -8.07
CA ASP A 42 -16.05 -1.52 -8.62
C ASP A 42 -14.52 -1.61 -8.84
N LEU A 43 -14.13 -2.30 -9.91
CA LEU A 43 -12.74 -2.49 -10.29
C LEU A 43 -12.29 -1.57 -11.39
N GLY A 44 -11.05 -1.11 -11.22
CA GLY A 44 -10.30 -0.46 -12.27
C GLY A 44 -10.08 -1.35 -13.49
N PRO A 45 -9.62 -0.76 -14.61
CA PRO A 45 -9.30 -1.49 -15.82
C PRO A 45 -8.16 -2.51 -15.65
N ASP A 46 -7.38 -2.39 -14.58
CA ASP A 46 -6.31 -3.31 -14.20
C ASP A 46 -6.76 -4.42 -13.22
N GLY A 47 -8.06 -4.46 -12.89
CA GLY A 47 -8.64 -5.46 -11.98
C GLY A 47 -8.47 -5.13 -10.50
N PHE A 48 -8.05 -3.92 -10.15
CA PHE A 48 -7.82 -3.52 -8.76
C PHE A 48 -8.71 -2.38 -8.30
N ALA A 49 -8.94 -2.34 -7.00
CA ALA A 49 -9.57 -1.23 -6.29
C ALA A 49 -8.52 -0.36 -5.60
N TYR A 50 -8.72 0.95 -5.62
CA TYR A 50 -7.84 1.93 -5.00
C TYR A 50 -8.59 2.73 -3.93
N TYR A 51 -7.98 2.97 -2.77
CA TYR A 51 -8.57 3.85 -1.75
C TYR A 51 -7.51 4.40 -0.80
N LEU A 52 -7.91 5.40 -0.02
CA LEU A 52 -7.09 6.01 1.01
C LEU A 52 -7.54 5.54 2.38
N LEU A 53 -6.56 5.24 3.23
CA LEU A 53 -6.75 5.10 4.67
C LEU A 53 -6.12 6.31 5.35
N THR A 54 -6.81 6.92 6.31
CA THR A 54 -6.30 8.07 7.06
C THR A 54 -6.49 7.87 8.56
N GLY A 55 -5.57 8.43 9.36
CA GLY A 55 -5.63 8.32 10.81
C GLY A 55 -4.54 9.15 11.49
N LEU A 56 -4.56 9.19 12.82
CA LEU A 56 -3.54 9.88 13.62
C LEU A 56 -2.41 8.94 14.07
N SER A 57 -2.62 7.62 13.99
CA SER A 57 -1.58 6.64 14.27
C SER A 57 -0.66 6.47 13.05
N PRO A 58 0.63 6.20 13.23
CA PRO A 58 1.51 5.78 12.13
C PRO A 58 1.31 4.32 11.72
N HIS A 59 0.44 3.57 12.41
CA HIS A 59 0.13 2.19 12.09
C HIS A 59 -1.13 2.12 11.21
N ILE A 60 -0.99 1.53 10.02
CA ILE A 60 -2.07 1.38 9.04
C ILE A 60 -3.30 0.65 9.60
N GLU A 61 -3.12 -0.33 10.50
CA GLU A 61 -4.21 -1.07 11.13
C GLU A 61 -5.03 -0.23 12.11
N GLN A 62 -4.52 0.93 12.52
CA GLN A 62 -5.18 1.87 13.42
C GLN A 62 -5.71 3.10 12.67
N HIS A 63 -5.95 2.97 11.36
CA HIS A 63 -6.62 4.02 10.59
C HIS A 63 -8.02 4.29 11.16
N SER A 64 -8.44 5.55 11.07
CA SER A 64 -9.72 6.00 11.63
C SER A 64 -10.77 6.23 10.54
N ALA A 65 -10.33 6.41 9.29
CA ALA A 65 -11.22 6.61 8.16
C ALA A 65 -10.68 5.94 6.90
N ARG A 66 -11.62 5.56 6.03
CA ARG A 66 -11.39 5.05 4.67
C ARG A 66 -12.16 5.93 3.69
N SER A 67 -11.53 6.30 2.57
CA SER A 67 -12.21 7.01 1.49
C SER A 67 -13.15 6.09 0.71
N ARG A 68 -13.94 6.65 -0.23
CA ARG A 68 -14.53 5.82 -1.28
C ARG A 68 -13.47 5.07 -2.08
N THR A 69 -13.90 4.02 -2.77
CA THR A 69 -13.10 3.30 -3.77
C THR A 69 -12.96 4.15 -5.04
N PHE A 70 -11.80 4.05 -5.67
CA PHE A 70 -11.43 4.64 -6.95
C PHE A 70 -10.97 3.55 -7.92
N LEU A 71 -11.09 3.83 -9.22
CA LEU A 71 -10.76 2.88 -10.28
C LEU A 71 -9.29 2.97 -10.69
N THR A 72 -8.58 4.03 -10.30
CA THR A 72 -7.16 4.21 -10.60
C THR A 72 -6.37 4.80 -9.43
N GLU A 73 -5.07 4.52 -9.38
CA GLU A 73 -4.14 5.17 -8.43
C GLU A 73 -4.14 6.70 -8.59
N ALA A 74 -4.23 7.19 -9.83
CA ALA A 74 -4.22 8.61 -10.13
C ALA A 74 -5.42 9.34 -9.52
N GLU A 75 -6.64 8.80 -9.67
CA GLU A 75 -7.85 9.36 -9.07
C GLU A 75 -7.76 9.40 -7.54
N ALA A 76 -7.23 8.34 -6.93
CA ALA A 76 -7.02 8.30 -5.48
C ALA A 76 -5.99 9.34 -5.02
N ALA A 77 -4.90 9.52 -5.76
CA ALA A 77 -3.87 10.51 -5.47
C ALA A 77 -4.38 11.95 -5.64
N ASP A 78 -5.15 12.23 -6.69
CA ASP A 78 -5.75 13.55 -6.94
C ASP A 78 -6.78 13.90 -5.86
N TYR A 79 -7.58 12.92 -5.45
CA TYR A 79 -8.49 13.08 -4.32
C TYR A 79 -7.72 13.40 -3.03
N ALA A 80 -6.62 12.70 -2.76
CA ALA A 80 -5.77 12.96 -1.59
C ALA A 80 -5.22 14.39 -1.60
N ALA A 81 -4.66 14.83 -2.74
CA ALA A 81 -4.11 16.18 -2.89
C ALA A 81 -5.15 17.28 -2.69
N THR A 82 -6.40 17.02 -3.11
CA THR A 82 -7.50 17.98 -2.97
C THR A 82 -8.05 18.05 -1.54
N ASN A 83 -8.10 16.92 -0.83
CA ASN A 83 -8.82 16.81 0.44
C ASN A 83 -7.93 16.74 1.69
N LEU A 84 -6.61 16.56 1.53
CA LEU A 84 -5.65 16.45 2.63
C LEU A 84 -4.66 17.63 2.56
N PRO A 85 -4.96 18.75 3.27
CA PRO A 85 -4.11 19.92 3.24
C PRO A 85 -2.68 19.63 3.70
N GLY A 86 -1.69 20.08 2.92
CA GLY A 86 -0.28 19.90 3.25
C GLY A 86 0.21 18.45 3.18
N LEU A 87 -0.52 17.56 2.47
CA LEU A 87 -0.09 16.20 2.25
C LEU A 87 1.29 16.15 1.60
N THR A 88 2.21 15.44 2.26
CA THR A 88 3.54 15.13 1.77
C THR A 88 3.68 13.62 1.71
N TRP A 89 3.94 13.09 0.52
CA TRP A 89 4.19 11.68 0.31
C TRP A 89 5.63 11.34 0.70
N ASP A 90 5.82 10.22 1.38
CA ASP A 90 7.14 9.73 1.75
C ASP A 90 7.85 9.15 0.52
N PRO A 91 9.00 9.71 0.09
CA PRO A 91 9.69 9.29 -1.13
C PRO A 91 10.32 7.90 -1.02
N HIS A 92 10.44 7.36 0.20
CA HIS A 92 11.08 6.09 0.52
C HIS A 92 10.10 4.99 0.94
N HIS A 93 8.79 5.23 0.86
CA HIS A 93 7.84 4.16 1.10
C HIS A 93 7.91 3.18 -0.08
N GLU A 94 8.80 2.18 0.05
CA GLU A 94 8.87 1.08 -0.89
C GLU A 94 7.49 0.42 -0.94
N ARG A 95 6.97 0.27 -2.16
CA ARG A 95 5.78 -0.55 -2.46
C ARG A 95 5.95 -1.85 -1.73
N SER A 96 5.27 -1.97 -0.59
CA SER A 96 5.36 -3.15 0.22
C SER A 96 4.41 -4.13 -0.44
N ASP A 97 4.89 -4.78 -1.50
CA ASP A 97 4.27 -6.00 -1.98
C ASP A 97 4.49 -7.04 -0.90
N PRO A 98 3.44 -7.52 -0.22
CA PRO A 98 3.58 -8.59 0.77
C PRO A 98 4.09 -9.90 0.14
N ASN A 99 4.21 -9.95 -1.20
CA ASN A 99 4.70 -11.08 -1.97
C ASN A 99 6.19 -10.97 -2.38
N ARG A 100 6.91 -9.91 -1.98
CA ARG A 100 8.37 -9.86 -2.16
C ARG A 100 9.03 -10.75 -1.11
N SER A 101 9.02 -12.06 -1.37
CA SER A 101 9.85 -13.02 -0.66
C SER A 101 11.28 -12.49 -0.66
N ILE A 102 11.75 -12.09 0.52
CA ILE A 102 13.15 -11.83 0.81
C ILE A 102 13.90 -13.12 0.45
N ALA A 103 14.39 -13.18 -0.78
CA ALA A 103 15.40 -14.14 -1.16
C ALA A 103 16.60 -13.83 -0.27
N GLN A 104 16.72 -14.58 0.82
CA GLN A 104 17.93 -14.59 1.62
C GLN A 104 19.11 -14.79 0.68
N PRO A 105 20.18 -13.97 0.74
CA PRO A 105 21.39 -14.31 0.02
C PRO A 105 21.86 -15.68 0.54
N SER A 106 21.80 -16.69 -0.32
CA SER A 106 22.38 -18.00 -0.03
C SER A 106 23.83 -17.79 0.43
N PRO A 107 24.27 -18.44 1.52
CA PRO A 107 25.66 -18.34 1.93
C PRO A 107 26.54 -18.84 0.78
N ALA A 108 27.47 -17.98 0.36
CA ALA A 108 28.43 -18.28 -0.69
C ALA A 108 29.12 -19.61 -0.37
N LYS A 109 28.99 -20.59 -1.28
CA LYS A 109 29.76 -21.83 -1.22
C LYS A 109 31.25 -21.46 -1.25
N THR A 110 31.95 -21.72 -0.15
CA THR A 110 33.40 -21.61 -0.05
C THR A 110 34.02 -22.48 -1.14
N CYS A 111 34.60 -21.84 -2.15
CA CYS A 111 35.32 -22.54 -3.20
C CYS A 111 36.73 -22.83 -2.67
N THR A 112 36.92 -24.03 -2.09
CA THR A 112 38.25 -24.53 -1.72
C THR A 112 39.06 -24.73 -2.99
N ARG A 113 39.95 -23.78 -3.29
CA ARG A 113 40.92 -23.91 -4.37
C ARG A 113 42.02 -24.87 -3.93
N LEU A 114 41.98 -26.10 -4.46
CA LEU A 114 43.10 -27.04 -4.47
C LEU A 114 44.35 -26.36 -5.04
N GLN A 115 45.43 -26.34 -4.27
CA GLN A 115 46.76 -26.01 -4.80
C GLN A 115 47.38 -27.28 -5.42
N PRO A 116 47.97 -27.19 -6.63
CA PRO A 116 48.76 -28.29 -7.18
C PRO A 116 50.18 -28.32 -6.56
N ARG A 117 50.73 -29.54 -6.60
CA ARG A 117 51.95 -30.05 -5.95
C ARG A 117 53.23 -29.26 -6.18
#